data_AF-A0A4Q5AP95-F1
#
_entry.id   AF-A0A4Q5AP95-F1
#
_cell.length_a   1.000
_cell.length_b   1.000
_cell.length_c   1.000
_cell.angle_alpha   90.00
_cell.angle_beta   90.00
_cell.angle_gamma   90.00
#
_symmetry.space_group_name_H-M   'P 1'
#
loop_
_entity.id
_entity.type
_entity.pdbx_description
1 polymer ?
#
loop_
_entity_poly.entity_id
_entity_poly.type
_entity_poly.pdbx_seq_one_letter_code
_entity_poly.pdbx_strand_id
1 'polypeptide(L)'
;MKDSNERPLPSDVPVEDTLTISEFLHSVHHPQEDMTRATIRFGQYAFNQYRKTYGRPPYTRRINGNGPVKVYLDPIEYIFLSHTYEQWRRRHQGKEHA
;
A
#
# COMPACT_ATOMS: atom_id res chain seq x y z
N MET A 1 14.25 19.93 -3.75
CA MET A 1 12.91 19.71 -4.33
C MET A 1 12.12 18.88 -3.32
N LYS A 2 11.03 19.41 -2.76
CA LYS A 2 10.22 18.71 -1.75
C LYS A 2 9.41 17.62 -2.48
N ASP A 3 9.46 16.36 -2.03
CA ASP A 3 8.68 15.28 -2.64
C ASP A 3 7.19 15.59 -2.44
N SER A 4 6.50 15.98 -3.51
CA SER A 4 5.08 16.34 -3.49
C SER A 4 4.16 15.18 -3.08
N ASN A 5 4.68 13.95 -3.01
CA ASN A 5 3.94 12.77 -2.56
C ASN A 5 4.24 12.41 -1.10
N GLU A 6 5.20 13.07 -0.42
CA GLU A 6 5.49 12.84 0.98
C GLU A 6 4.39 13.45 1.86
N ARG A 7 3.87 12.64 2.79
CA ARG A 7 2.84 13.04 3.74
C ARG A 7 3.16 12.37 5.08
N PRO A 8 4.02 12.97 5.91
CA PRO A 8 4.50 12.35 7.13
C PRO A 8 3.35 11.84 8.00
N LEU A 9 3.53 10.66 8.59
CA LEU A 9 2.63 10.14 9.60
C LEU A 9 2.56 11.15 10.76
N PRO A 10 1.37 11.52 11.24
CA PRO A 10 1.21 12.37 12.41
C PRO A 10 1.85 11.73 13.65
N SER A 11 2.43 12.54 14.54
CA SER A 11 3.16 12.06 15.73
C SER A 11 2.27 11.38 16.78
N ASP A 12 0.96 11.64 16.73
CA ASP A 12 -0.08 11.06 17.59
C ASP A 12 -0.58 9.70 17.08
N VAL A 13 -0.17 9.26 15.90
CA VAL A 13 -0.53 7.95 15.34
C VAL A 13 0.58 6.94 15.65
N PRO A 14 0.28 5.87 16.42
CA PRO A 14 1.23 4.78 16.68
C PRO A 14 1.71 4.11 15.39
N VAL A 15 2.98 3.68 15.37
CA VAL A 15 3.56 3.01 14.19
C VAL A 15 2.93 1.63 13.98
N GLU A 16 2.60 0.93 15.06
CA GLU A 16 1.86 -0.32 15.09
C GLU A 16 0.47 -0.23 14.45
N ASP A 17 -0.15 0.95 14.42
CA ASP A 17 -1.43 1.20 13.75
C ASP A 17 -1.25 1.49 12.25
N THR A 18 -0.12 1.10 11.66
CA THR A 18 0.18 1.33 10.24
C THR A 18 0.68 0.08 9.53
N LEU A 19 0.24 -0.07 8.29
CA LEU A 19 0.61 -1.15 7.38
C LEU A 19 1.30 -0.60 6.14
N THR A 20 2.42 -1.18 5.78
CA THR A 20 3.02 -1.10 4.44
C THR A 20 2.31 -2.06 3.49
N ILE A 21 2.51 -1.88 2.19
CA ILE A 21 2.00 -2.81 1.18
C ILE A 21 2.53 -4.24 1.40
N SER A 22 3.79 -4.38 1.81
CA SER A 22 4.39 -5.70 2.08
C SER A 22 3.69 -6.37 3.25
N GLU A 23 3.51 -5.66 4.38
CA GLU A 23 2.81 -6.18 5.56
C GLU A 23 1.37 -6.57 5.23
N PHE A 24 0.66 -5.74 4.46
CA PHE A 24 -0.68 -6.06 3.97
C PHE A 24 -0.69 -7.34 3.11
N LEU A 25 0.19 -7.46 2.11
CA LEU A 25 0.25 -8.63 1.23
C LEU A 25 0.55 -9.92 2.00
N HIS A 26 1.37 -9.85 3.05
CA HIS A 26 1.58 -10.96 3.98
C HIS A 26 0.30 -11.33 4.74
N SER A 27 -0.44 -10.34 5.26
CA SER A 27 -1.66 -10.57 6.03
C SER A 27 -2.78 -11.23 5.20
N VAL A 28 -2.83 -10.97 3.89
CA VAL A 28 -3.80 -11.59 2.97
C VAL A 28 -3.26 -12.84 2.28
N HIS A 29 -2.16 -13.41 2.79
CA HIS A 29 -1.51 -14.62 2.30
C HIS A 29 -1.21 -14.61 0.79
N HIS A 30 -0.66 -13.51 0.27
CA HIS A 30 -0.19 -13.47 -1.12
C HIS A 30 0.97 -14.49 -1.34
N PRO A 31 1.04 -15.16 -2.51
CA PRO A 31 2.12 -16.11 -2.80
C PRO A 31 3.51 -15.51 -2.62
N GLN A 32 4.38 -16.18 -1.86
CA GLN A 32 5.71 -15.66 -1.51
C GLN A 32 6.63 -15.47 -2.72
N GLU A 33 6.50 -16.33 -3.72
CA GLU A 33 7.32 -16.32 -4.94
C GLU A 33 7.20 -15.00 -5.74
N ASP A 34 6.06 -14.30 -5.64
CA ASP A 34 5.81 -13.04 -6.35
C ASP A 34 5.91 -11.80 -5.44
N MET A 35 6.21 -11.95 -4.14
CA MET A 35 6.05 -10.87 -3.16
C MET A 35 6.78 -9.56 -3.50
N THR A 36 8.02 -9.63 -3.99
CA THR A 36 8.77 -8.42 -4.34
C THR A 36 8.12 -7.67 -5.51
N ARG A 37 7.73 -8.39 -6.57
CA ARG A 37 7.10 -7.80 -7.75
C ARG A 37 5.67 -7.35 -7.45
N ALA A 38 4.92 -8.14 -6.69
CA ALA A 38 3.59 -7.82 -6.21
C ALA A 38 3.60 -6.57 -5.35
N THR A 39 4.54 -6.44 -4.40
CA THR A 39 4.67 -5.24 -3.55
C THR A 39 4.83 -3.97 -4.39
N ILE A 40 5.66 -4.01 -5.44
CA ILE A 40 5.87 -2.87 -6.33
C ILE A 40 4.61 -2.59 -7.17
N ARG A 41 4.08 -3.61 -7.86
CA ARG A 41 2.95 -3.45 -8.80
C ARG A 41 1.66 -3.09 -8.08
N PHE A 42 1.34 -3.83 -7.03
CA PHE A 42 0.18 -3.54 -6.19
C PHE A 42 0.38 -2.24 -5.44
N GLY A 43 1.58 -1.93 -4.95
CA GLY A 43 1.85 -0.65 -4.27
C GLY A 43 1.60 0.57 -5.15
N GLN A 44 2.02 0.53 -6.42
CA GLN A 44 1.68 1.56 -7.41
C GLN A 44 0.17 1.64 -7.67
N TYR A 45 -0.49 0.49 -7.82
CA TYR A 45 -1.94 0.42 -8.03
C TYR A 45 -2.72 1.01 -6.85
N ALA A 46 -2.39 0.59 -5.62
CA ALA A 46 -3.00 1.05 -4.39
C ALA A 46 -2.78 2.55 -4.17
N PHE A 47 -1.56 3.06 -4.43
CA PHE A 47 -1.29 4.50 -4.35
C PHE A 47 -2.19 5.31 -5.30
N ASN A 48 -2.33 4.86 -6.55
CA ASN A 48 -3.17 5.53 -7.53
C ASN A 48 -4.66 5.49 -7.16
N GLN A 49 -5.15 4.33 -6.69
CA GLN A 49 -6.53 4.23 -6.19
C GLN A 49 -6.75 5.13 -4.98
N TYR A 50 -5.80 5.18 -4.05
CA TYR A 50 -5.90 6.00 -2.85
C TYR A 50 -6.00 7.48 -3.21
N ARG A 51 -5.13 7.96 -4.11
CA ARG A 51 -5.19 9.34 -4.60
C ARG A 51 -6.51 9.66 -5.30
N LYS A 52 -7.06 8.71 -6.07
CA LYS A 52 -8.35 8.88 -6.75
C LYS A 52 -9.50 8.99 -5.75
N THR A 53 -9.49 8.18 -4.69
CA THR A 53 -10.56 8.11 -3.69
C THR A 53 -10.51 9.28 -2.71
N TYR A 54 -9.32 9.63 -2.21
CA TYR A 54 -9.16 10.59 -1.11
C TYR A 54 -8.59 11.94 -1.53
N GLY A 55 -8.22 12.12 -2.81
CA GLY A 55 -7.64 13.37 -3.32
C GLY A 55 -6.25 13.72 -2.77
N ARG A 56 -5.61 12.80 -2.04
CA ARG A 56 -4.32 13.00 -1.34
C ARG A 56 -3.49 11.72 -1.35
N PRO A 57 -2.16 11.78 -1.21
CA PRO A 57 -1.35 10.58 -1.04
C PRO A 57 -1.59 9.92 0.33
N PRO A 58 -1.34 8.60 0.44
CA PRO A 58 -1.28 7.93 1.74
C PRO A 58 -0.11 8.46 2.56
N TYR A 59 -0.11 8.15 3.85
CA TYR A 59 0.94 8.62 4.76
C TYR A 59 2.30 8.02 4.41
N THR A 60 3.35 8.64 4.93
CA THR A 60 4.74 8.19 4.82
C THR A 60 5.39 8.07 6.19
N ARG A 61 6.11 6.98 6.42
CA ARG A 61 7.02 6.82 7.56
C ARG A 61 8.45 6.56 7.08
N ARG A 62 9.45 6.93 7.88
CA ARG A 62 10.85 6.54 7.64
C ARG A 62 11.12 5.28 8.47
N ILE A 63 11.58 4.21 7.83
CA ILE A 63 11.85 2.94 8.50
C ILE A 63 13.38 2.81 8.61
N ASN A 64 13.91 2.75 9.83
CA ASN A 64 15.35 2.61 10.10
C ASN A 64 16.23 3.69 9.42
N GLY A 65 15.74 4.92 9.32
CA GLY A 65 16.46 6.01 8.65
C GLY A 65 16.45 5.95 7.12
N ASN A 66 15.90 4.87 6.53
CA ASN A 66 15.68 4.79 5.09
C ASN A 66 14.42 5.58 4.71
N GLY A 67 14.41 6.08 3.47
CA GLY A 67 13.50 7.11 2.95
C GLY A 67 11.99 6.88 3.16
N PRO A 68 11.15 7.85 2.78
CA PRO A 68 9.73 7.83 3.09
C PRO A 68 9.02 6.63 2.42
N VAL A 69 8.57 5.68 3.24
CA VAL A 69 7.78 4.50 2.83
C VAL A 69 6.31 4.80 2.98
N LYS A 70 5.50 4.49 1.95
CA LYS A 70 4.04 4.64 2.01
C LYS A 70 3.44 3.66 3.01
N VAL A 71 2.58 4.19 3.88
CA VAL A 71 1.85 3.42 4.88
C VAL A 71 0.38 3.80 4.91
N TYR A 72 -0.42 2.87 5.37
CA TYR A 72 -1.87 2.94 5.47
C TYR A 72 -2.27 2.69 6.92
N LEU A 73 -3.31 3.36 7.40
CA LEU A 73 -3.79 3.21 8.78
C LEU A 73 -4.53 1.88 8.95
N ASP A 74 -4.21 1.11 9.98
CA ASP A 74 -4.95 -0.09 10.39
C ASP A 74 -5.79 0.23 11.63
N PRO A 75 -7.08 -0.18 11.70
CA PRO A 75 -7.88 -0.90 10.71
C PRO A 75 -8.56 -0.02 9.66
N ILE A 76 -8.41 1.31 9.74
CA ILE A 76 -9.23 2.28 8.99
C ILE A 76 -9.10 2.10 7.46
N GLU A 77 -7.87 1.94 6.97
CA GLU A 77 -7.54 1.83 5.55
C GLU A 77 -7.29 0.37 5.12
N TYR A 78 -7.38 -0.59 6.04
CA TYR A 78 -7.30 -2.02 5.73
C TYR A 78 -8.40 -2.46 4.76
N ILE A 79 -9.63 -1.97 4.98
CA ILE A 79 -10.78 -2.26 4.12
C ILE A 79 -10.53 -1.72 2.70
N PHE A 80 -9.96 -0.51 2.60
CA PHE A 80 -9.56 0.06 1.31
C PHE A 80 -8.53 -0.82 0.61
N LEU A 81 -7.49 -1.26 1.32
CA LEU A 81 -6.45 -2.13 0.74
C LEU A 81 -7.02 -3.48 0.31
N SER A 82 -7.88 -4.09 1.12
CA SER A 82 -8.54 -5.38 0.82
C SER A 82 -9.36 -5.31 -0.46
N HIS A 83 -10.28 -4.34 -0.58
CA HIS A 83 -11.05 -4.15 -1.81
C HIS A 83 -10.17 -3.84 -3.02
N THR A 84 -9.14 -3.02 -2.84
CA THR A 84 -8.21 -2.65 -3.91
C THR A 84 -7.39 -3.84 -4.39
N TYR A 85 -7.00 -4.72 -3.47
CA TYR A 85 -6.28 -5.95 -3.76
C TYR A 85 -7.13 -6.96 -4.53
N GLU A 86 -8.39 -7.14 -4.17
CA GLU A 86 -9.30 -8.00 -4.94
C GLU A 86 -9.49 -7.52 -6.38
N GLN A 87 -9.68 -6.22 -6.58
CA GLN A 87 -9.79 -5.64 -7.92
C GLN A 87 -8.51 -5.84 -8.73
N TRP A 88 -7.36 -5.62 -8.09
CA TRP A 88 -6.05 -5.84 -8.71
C TRP A 88 -5.88 -7.31 -9.10
N ARG A 89 -6.13 -8.25 -8.19
CA ARG A 89 -6.02 -9.69 -8.42
C ARG A 89 -6.90 -10.14 -9.59
N ARG A 90 -8.18 -9.73 -9.63
CA ARG A 90 -9.10 -10.07 -10.73
C ARG A 90 -8.61 -9.59 -12.10
N ARG A 91 -7.98 -8.40 -12.16
CA ARG A 91 -7.41 -7.86 -13.42
C ARG A 91 -6.16 -8.60 -13.90
N HIS A 92 -5.44 -9.24 -12.99
CA HIS A 92 -4.19 -9.94 -13.29
C HIS A 92 -4.39 -11.44 -13.53
N GLN A 93 -5.36 -12.08 -12.86
CA GLN A 93 -5.72 -13.48 -13.12
C GLN A 93 -6.33 -13.70 -14.52
N GLY A 94 -7.01 -12.71 -15.08
CA GLY A 94 -7.57 -12.80 -16.44
C GLY A 94 -6.56 -12.68 -17.58
N LYS A 95 -5.25 -12.53 -17.29
CA LYS A 95 -4.19 -12.34 -18.32
C LYS A 95 -3.27 -13.54 -18.50
N GLU A 96 -3.45 -14.62 -17.76
CA GLU A 96 -2.68 -15.86 -17.91
C GLU A 96 -3.38 -16.88 -18.84
N HIS A 97 -4.58 -16.57 -19.32
CA HIS A 97 -5.37 -17.42 -20.22
C HIS A 97 -5.72 -16.76 -21.56
N ALA A 98 -5.03 -15.67 -21.93
CA ALA A 98 -5.23 -14.97 -23.21
C ALA A 98 -3.97 -15.05 -24.08
#